data_AF-A0A267GD39-F1
#
_entry.id   AF-A0A267GD39-F1
#
_cell.length_a   1.000
_cell.length_b   1.000
_cell.length_c   1.000
_cell.angle_alpha   90.00
_cell.angle_beta   90.00
_cell.angle_gamma   90.00
#
_symmetry.space_group_name_H-M   'P 1'
#
loop_
_entity.id
_entity.type
_entity.pdbx_description
1 polymer ?
#
loop_
_entity_poly.entity_id
_entity_poly.type
_entity_poly.pdbx_seq_one_letter_code
_entity_poly.pdbx_strand_id
1 'polypeptide(L)'
;MELDREDHELRDLVSQTLENKGVLGDIRAQLRASIFLALDDEEKLTSYLKTKNNKLTSFLESSNGRQAFTLIVELLEHFNLKHSLAVLTQEAGLAAAGVTTLRDSSDNLNDKKCVKISDANPDAVEPKLVKLLKDSTNTTPK
;
A
#
# COMPACT_ATOMS: atom_id res chain seq x y z
N MET A 1 25.05 -5.28 38.24
CA MET A 1 25.92 -4.45 37.39
C MET A 1 26.47 -5.21 36.18
N GLU A 2 27.00 -6.43 36.28
CA GLU A 2 27.34 -7.25 35.09
C GLU A 2 26.12 -7.95 34.47
N LEU A 3 25.24 -8.53 35.29
CA LEU A 3 23.99 -9.14 34.82
C LEU A 3 23.09 -8.17 34.04
N ASP A 4 23.01 -6.91 34.49
CA ASP A 4 22.21 -5.87 33.81
C ASP A 4 22.78 -5.48 32.44
N ARG A 5 24.10 -5.67 32.23
CA ARG A 5 24.76 -5.41 30.95
C ARG A 5 24.52 -6.55 29.96
N GLU A 6 24.70 -7.79 30.40
CA GLU A 6 24.44 -8.97 29.57
C GLU A 6 22.97 -9.02 29.11
N ASP A 7 22.02 -8.69 29.99
CA ASP A 7 20.61 -8.58 29.64
C ASP A 7 20.33 -7.47 28.62
N HIS A 8 21.04 -6.34 28.68
CA HIS A 8 20.89 -5.25 27.73
C HIS A 8 21.46 -5.64 26.35
N GLU A 9 22.65 -6.22 26.32
CA GLU A 9 23.28 -6.69 25.08
C GLU A 9 22.44 -7.77 24.39
N LEU A 10 21.85 -8.68 25.18
CA LEU A 10 20.93 -9.69 24.65
C LEU A 10 19.67 -9.06 24.07
N ARG A 11 19.07 -8.07 24.74
CA ARG A 11 17.88 -7.35 24.23
C ARG A 11 18.19 -6.60 22.94
N ASP A 12 19.36 -5.96 22.84
CA ASP A 12 19.78 -5.26 21.64
C ASP A 12 20.00 -6.24 20.49
N LEU A 13 20.68 -7.35 20.74
CA LEU A 13 20.90 -8.40 19.75
C LEU A 13 19.59 -9.03 19.26
N VAL A 14 18.65 -9.31 20.17
CA VAL A 14 17.31 -9.81 19.83
C VAL A 14 16.56 -8.77 19.00
N SER A 15 16.57 -7.50 19.41
CA SER A 15 15.91 -6.42 18.68
C SER A 15 16.47 -6.27 17.27
N GLN A 16 17.80 -6.25 17.12
CA GLN A 16 18.46 -6.18 15.81
C GLN A 16 18.14 -7.40 14.95
N THR A 17 18.09 -8.60 15.54
CA THR A 17 17.74 -9.82 14.82
C THR A 17 16.30 -9.80 14.32
N LEU A 18 15.35 -9.36 15.16
CA LEU A 18 13.94 -9.25 14.78
C LEU A 18 13.71 -8.13 13.76
N GLU A 19 14.48 -7.05 13.83
CA GLU A 19 14.50 -5.98 12.83
C GLU A 19 14.98 -6.50 11.48
N ASN A 20 16.13 -7.18 11.45
CA ASN A 20 16.72 -7.75 10.23
C ASN A 20 15.85 -8.85 9.59
N LYS A 21 15.14 -9.63 10.41
CA LYS A 21 14.18 -10.63 9.93
C LYS A 21 12.84 -10.01 9.50
N GLY A 22 12.65 -8.70 9.66
CA GLY A 22 11.43 -7.99 9.31
C GLY A 22 10.26 -8.19 10.28
N VAL A 23 10.44 -8.94 11.37
CA VAL A 23 9.37 -9.22 12.35
C VAL A 23 8.93 -7.95 13.06
N LEU A 24 9.86 -7.11 13.52
CA LEU A 24 9.50 -5.82 14.11
C LEU A 24 8.87 -4.87 13.08
N GLY A 25 9.32 -4.94 11.83
CA GLY A 25 8.73 -4.19 10.71
C GLY A 25 7.27 -4.56 10.48
N ASP A 26 6.97 -5.86 10.47
CA ASP A 26 5.61 -6.38 10.32
C ASP A 26 4.72 -5.99 11.50
N ILE A 27 5.17 -6.19 12.74
CA ILE A 27 4.43 -5.77 13.94
C ILE A 27 4.11 -4.26 13.90
N ARG A 28 5.09 -3.42 13.52
CA ARG A 28 4.85 -1.97 13.37
C ARG A 28 3.86 -1.68 12.26
N ALA A 29 3.93 -2.35 11.12
CA ALA A 29 2.97 -2.18 10.03
C ALA A 29 1.55 -2.59 10.44
N GLN A 30 1.42 -3.72 11.16
CA GLN A 30 0.14 -4.19 11.72
C GLN A 30 -0.44 -3.20 12.72
N LEU A 31 0.39 -2.68 13.63
CA LEU A 31 -0.04 -1.68 14.60
C LEU A 31 -0.50 -0.41 13.90
N ARG A 32 0.29 0.10 12.94
CA ARG A 32 -0.08 1.28 12.13
C ARG A 32 -1.39 1.06 11.38
N ALA A 33 -1.55 -0.09 10.71
CA ALA A 33 -2.77 -0.43 10.00
C ALA A 33 -3.99 -0.50 10.93
N SER A 34 -3.84 -1.10 12.12
CA SER A 34 -4.90 -1.20 13.13
C SER A 34 -5.29 0.17 13.69
N ILE A 35 -4.29 1.01 13.96
CA ILE A 35 -4.50 2.40 14.38
C ILE A 35 -5.25 3.17 13.28
N PHE A 36 -4.83 3.05 12.02
CA PHE A 36 -5.54 3.71 10.91
C PHE A 36 -6.99 3.25 10.78
N LEU A 37 -7.25 1.94 10.90
CA LEU A 37 -8.61 1.40 10.84
C LEU A 37 -9.48 1.91 11.99
N ALA A 38 -8.95 1.98 13.21
CA ALA A 38 -9.68 2.46 14.38
C ALA A 38 -9.95 3.97 14.35
N LEU A 39 -9.18 4.73 13.58
CA LEU A 39 -9.24 6.19 13.53
C LEU A 39 -9.97 6.75 12.30
N ASP A 40 -10.27 5.94 11.29
CA ASP A 40 -11.09 6.39 10.16
C ASP A 40 -12.48 6.89 10.63
N ASP A 41 -12.96 6.44 11.79
CA ASP A 41 -14.20 6.93 12.44
C ASP A 41 -14.01 8.31 13.13
N GLU A 42 -12.78 8.73 13.43
CA GLU A 42 -12.47 10.00 14.11
C GLU A 42 -11.75 10.99 13.17
N GLU A 43 -12.54 11.86 12.52
CA GLU A 43 -12.09 12.89 11.55
C GLU A 43 -10.94 13.79 12.07
N LYS A 44 -10.79 13.95 13.39
CA LYS A 44 -9.72 14.76 13.98
C LYS A 44 -8.35 14.08 13.92
N LEU A 45 -8.26 12.75 14.08
CA LEU A 45 -6.97 12.06 14.14
C LEU A 45 -6.42 11.73 12.75
N THR A 46 -7.30 11.52 11.76
CA THR A 46 -6.89 11.39 10.35
C THR A 46 -6.14 12.63 9.86
N SER A 47 -6.42 13.83 10.38
CA SER A 47 -5.69 15.05 10.04
C SER A 47 -4.21 15.06 10.50
N TYR A 48 -3.90 14.41 11.63
CA TYR A 48 -2.53 14.28 12.14
C TYR A 48 -1.72 13.25 11.36
N LEU A 49 -2.40 12.26 10.80
CA LEU A 49 -1.82 11.14 10.09
C LEU A 49 -1.71 11.36 8.58
N LYS A 50 -2.43 12.35 8.04
CA LYS A 50 -2.32 12.79 6.65
C LYS A 50 -0.90 13.25 6.34
N THR A 51 -0.30 12.60 5.36
CA THR A 51 0.98 12.99 4.78
C THR A 51 0.85 14.34 4.07
N LYS A 52 1.70 15.30 4.45
CA LYS A 52 1.80 16.63 3.80
C LYS A 52 2.63 16.59 2.51
N ASN A 53 2.61 15.46 1.79
CA ASN A 53 3.46 15.27 0.61
C ASN A 53 2.81 15.90 -0.62
N ASN A 54 3.00 17.22 -0.78
CA ASN A 54 2.42 17.98 -1.89
C ASN A 54 2.79 17.42 -3.27
N LYS A 55 3.99 16.84 -3.44
CA LYS A 55 4.40 16.21 -4.71
C LYS A 55 3.54 15.00 -5.04
N LEU A 56 3.23 14.19 -4.02
CA LEU A 56 2.36 13.02 -4.17
C LEU A 56 0.93 13.44 -4.47
N THR A 57 0.41 14.46 -3.78
CA THR A 57 -0.92 15.01 -4.04
C THR A 57 -1.06 15.44 -5.51
N SER A 58 -0.13 16.26 -6.02
CA SER A 58 -0.15 16.69 -7.42
C SER A 58 0.02 15.53 -8.42
N PHE A 59 0.77 14.49 -8.04
CA PHE A 59 0.91 13.30 -8.89
C PHE A 59 -0.41 12.51 -8.97
N LEU A 60 -1.13 12.34 -7.85
CA LEU A 60 -2.42 11.66 -7.77
C LEU A 60 -3.57 12.43 -8.43
N GLU A 61 -3.45 13.75 -8.60
CA GLU A 61 -4.37 14.55 -9.41
C GLU A 61 -4.29 14.18 -10.91
N SER A 62 -3.13 13.69 -11.36
CA SER A 62 -2.93 13.25 -12.74
C SER A 62 -3.57 11.87 -13.01
N SER A 63 -4.03 11.67 -14.25
CA SER A 63 -4.59 10.37 -14.68
C SER A 63 -3.54 9.25 -14.60
N ASN A 64 -2.30 9.55 -14.99
CA ASN A 64 -1.21 8.58 -14.98
C ASN A 64 -0.82 8.20 -13.54
N GLY A 65 -0.86 9.15 -12.61
CA GLY A 65 -0.57 8.88 -11.20
C GLY A 65 -1.60 7.98 -10.56
N ARG A 66 -2.90 8.20 -10.81
CA ARG A 66 -3.95 7.28 -10.35
C ARG A 66 -3.76 5.88 -10.93
N GLN A 67 -3.50 5.76 -12.23
CA GLN A 67 -3.24 4.47 -12.87
C GLN A 67 -2.04 3.74 -12.26
N ALA A 68 -0.93 4.44 -12.02
CA ALA A 68 0.25 3.86 -11.40
C ALA A 68 -0.07 3.30 -10.00
N PHE A 69 -0.79 4.06 -9.18
CA PHE A 69 -1.22 3.60 -7.86
C PHE A 69 -2.26 2.49 -7.91
N THR A 70 -3.17 2.47 -8.89
CA THR A 70 -4.09 1.34 -9.12
C THR A 70 -3.32 0.05 -9.41
N LEU A 71 -2.25 0.10 -10.21
CA LEU A 71 -1.41 -1.07 -10.47
C LEU A 71 -0.65 -1.54 -9.21
N ILE A 72 -0.19 -0.60 -8.38
CA ILE A 72 0.46 -0.93 -7.11
C ILE A 72 -0.54 -1.57 -6.15
N VAL A 73 -1.74 -1.02 -6.01
CA VAL A 73 -2.79 -1.58 -5.16
C VAL A 73 -3.15 -2.99 -5.61
N GLU A 74 -3.38 -3.22 -6.90
CA GLU A 74 -3.68 -4.54 -7.44
C GLU A 74 -2.57 -5.56 -7.16
N LEU A 75 -1.31 -5.16 -7.29
CA LEU A 75 -0.16 -6.01 -6.95
C LEU A 75 -0.16 -6.41 -5.47
N LEU A 76 -0.39 -5.45 -4.57
CA LEU A 76 -0.43 -5.70 -3.13
C LEU A 76 -1.60 -6.61 -2.74
N GLU A 77 -2.76 -6.44 -3.39
CA GLU A 77 -3.92 -7.30 -3.21
C GLU A 77 -3.64 -8.73 -3.69
N HIS A 78 -3.03 -8.88 -4.88
CA HIS A 78 -2.71 -10.17 -5.47
C HIS A 78 -1.80 -11.02 -4.55
N PHE A 79 -0.82 -10.39 -3.90
CA PHE A 79 0.07 -11.08 -2.96
C PHE A 79 -0.42 -11.05 -1.50
N ASN A 80 -1.67 -10.61 -1.26
CA ASN A 80 -2.30 -10.59 0.05
C ASN A 80 -1.52 -9.76 1.11
N LEU A 81 -0.87 -8.68 0.68
CA LEU A 81 -0.06 -7.77 1.51
C LEU A 81 -0.93 -6.72 2.22
N LYS A 82 -1.85 -7.20 3.07
CA LYS A 82 -2.91 -6.39 3.68
C LYS A 82 -2.39 -5.22 4.53
N HIS A 83 -1.33 -5.43 5.31
CA HIS A 83 -0.78 -4.40 6.18
C HIS A 83 -0.11 -3.28 5.36
N SER A 84 0.66 -3.66 4.34
CA SER A 84 1.27 -2.71 3.41
C SER A 84 0.23 -1.91 2.65
N LEU A 85 -0.86 -2.55 2.20
CA LEU A 85 -1.96 -1.87 1.52
C LEU A 85 -2.68 -0.86 2.44
N ALA A 86 -2.99 -1.25 3.68
CA ALA A 86 -3.64 -0.36 4.64
C ALA A 86 -2.79 0.87 4.96
N VAL A 87 -1.48 0.66 5.19
CA VAL A 87 -0.53 1.75 5.43
C VAL A 87 -0.40 2.64 4.18
N LEU A 88 -0.24 2.06 3.00
CA LEU A 88 -0.12 2.81 1.74
C LEU A 88 -1.37 3.66 1.46
N THR A 89 -2.55 3.10 1.70
CA THR A 89 -3.84 3.78 1.48
C THR A 89 -3.89 5.08 2.27
N GLN A 90 -3.45 5.06 3.54
CA GLN A 90 -3.42 6.26 4.36
C GLN A 90 -2.21 7.16 4.14
N GLU A 91 -1.02 6.60 3.92
CA GLU A 91 0.18 7.39 3.62
C GLU A 91 0.10 8.11 2.28
N ALA A 92 -0.63 7.59 1.30
CA ALA A 92 -0.81 8.23 0.00
C ALA A 92 -2.17 8.94 -0.15
N GLY A 93 -3.08 8.80 0.83
CA GLY A 93 -4.43 9.36 0.73
C GLY A 93 -5.22 8.80 -0.45
N LEU A 94 -5.07 7.51 -0.74
CA LEU A 94 -5.64 6.87 -1.94
C LEU A 94 -7.16 6.94 -1.98
N ALA A 95 -7.81 6.84 -0.81
CA ALA A 95 -9.25 7.00 -0.68
C ALA A 95 -9.74 8.37 -1.20
N ALA A 96 -9.03 9.45 -0.87
CA ALA A 96 -9.36 10.79 -1.36
C ALA A 96 -9.05 10.98 -2.85
N ALA A 97 -8.06 10.24 -3.37
CA ALA A 97 -7.67 10.28 -4.78
C ALA A 97 -8.57 9.41 -5.69
N GLY A 98 -9.55 8.70 -5.15
CA GLY A 98 -10.41 7.78 -5.90
C GLY A 98 -9.68 6.55 -6.43
N VAL A 99 -8.54 6.20 -5.83
CA VAL A 99 -7.84 4.95 -6.11
C VAL A 99 -8.40 3.89 -5.16
N THR A 100 -9.40 3.15 -5.63
CA THR A 100 -10.06 2.12 -4.84
C THR A 100 -9.47 0.74 -5.05
N THR A 101 -9.65 -0.10 -4.05
CA THR A 101 -9.33 -1.53 -4.13
C THR A 101 -10.38 -2.22 -4.99
N LEU A 102 -10.06 -3.36 -5.61
CA LEU A 102 -11.03 -4.09 -6.45
C LEU A 102 -12.30 -4.47 -5.68
N ARG A 103 -12.23 -4.54 -4.35
CA ARG A 103 -13.35 -4.86 -3.46
C ARG A 103 -14.41 -3.76 -3.33
N ASP A 104 -14.07 -2.49 -3.58
CA ASP A 104 -15.01 -1.37 -3.40
C ASP A 104 -15.95 -1.18 -4.60
N SER A 105 -15.84 -2.03 -5.63
CA SER A 105 -16.56 -1.90 -6.91
C SER A 105 -18.06 -2.20 -6.85
N SER A 106 -18.68 -2.37 -5.68
CA SER A 106 -20.12 -2.68 -5.58
C SER A 106 -21.03 -1.47 -5.34
N ASP A 107 -20.55 -0.28 -4.94
CA ASP A 107 -21.46 0.78 -4.46
C ASP A 107 -21.17 2.23 -4.93
N ASN A 108 -20.66 2.46 -6.15
CA ASN A 108 -20.79 3.81 -6.73
C ASN A 108 -21.02 3.84 -8.24
N LEU A 109 -22.29 4.04 -8.58
CA LEU A 109 -22.83 4.29 -9.89
C LEU A 109 -22.58 5.75 -10.29
N ASN A 110 -21.94 5.95 -11.44
CA ASN A 110 -21.73 7.21 -12.17
C ASN A 110 -20.47 8.02 -11.84
N ASP A 111 -19.32 7.57 -12.34
CA ASP A 111 -18.50 8.48 -13.14
C ASP A 111 -17.64 7.74 -14.16
N LYS A 112 -17.81 8.14 -15.43
CA LYS A 112 -17.11 7.57 -16.59
C LYS A 112 -15.67 8.07 -16.61
N LYS A 113 -14.79 7.52 -15.78
CA LYS A 113 -13.34 7.62 -15.98
C LYS A 113 -12.49 6.52 -15.35
N CYS A 114 -13.04 5.32 -15.19
CA CYS A 114 -12.18 4.15 -15.01
C CYS A 114 -11.62 3.77 -16.38
N VAL A 115 -10.32 4.03 -16.56
CA VAL A 115 -9.55 3.46 -17.65
C VAL A 115 -9.75 1.96 -17.58
N LYS A 116 -10.33 1.41 -18.64
CA LYS A 116 -10.56 -0.03 -18.75
C LYS A 116 -9.20 -0.72 -18.81
N ILE A 117 -8.69 -1.13 -17.66
CA ILE A 117 -7.72 -2.22 -17.63
C ILE A 117 -8.55 -3.47 -17.84
N SER A 118 -8.75 -3.78 -19.12
CA SER A 118 -9.49 -4.94 -19.62
C SER A 118 -9.16 -6.17 -18.77
N ASP A 119 -10.22 -6.90 -18.45
CA ASP A 119 -10.22 -8.23 -17.86
C ASP A 119 -9.85 -8.27 -16.37
N ALA A 120 -10.83 -7.90 -15.55
CA ALA A 120 -10.92 -8.31 -14.16
C ALA A 120 -11.25 -9.81 -14.10
N ASN A 121 -10.24 -10.67 -14.28
CA ASN A 121 -10.31 -12.04 -13.79
C ASN A 121 -9.58 -12.10 -12.43
N PRO A 122 -10.28 -12.32 -11.31
CA PRO A 122 -9.64 -12.49 -10.00
C PRO A 122 -8.76 -13.74 -9.91
N ASP A 123 -8.88 -14.68 -10.87
CA ASP A 123 -8.03 -15.88 -11.01
C ASP A 123 -6.86 -15.68 -11.99
N ALA A 124 -6.51 -14.44 -12.33
CA ALA A 124 -5.32 -14.19 -13.13
C ALA A 124 -4.08 -14.64 -12.36
N VAL A 125 -3.39 -15.68 -12.86
CA VAL A 125 -2.15 -16.28 -12.34
C VAL A 125 -1.02 -15.25 -12.11
N GLU A 126 -1.16 -14.04 -12.64
CA GLU A 126 -0.11 -13.02 -12.64
C GLU A 126 -0.70 -11.61 -12.53
N PRO A 127 -0.12 -10.74 -11.69
CA PRO A 127 -0.59 -9.37 -11.48
C PRO A 127 -0.45 -8.52 -12.76
N LYS A 128 -1.34 -7.54 -12.92
CA LYS A 128 -1.45 -6.71 -14.14
C LYS A 128 -0.20 -5.89 -14.39
N LEU A 129 0.48 -5.42 -13.33
CA LEU A 129 1.76 -4.72 -13.45
C LEU A 129 2.80 -5.58 -14.18
N VAL A 130 2.84 -6.88 -13.91
CA VAL A 130 3.80 -7.79 -14.54
C VAL A 130 3.44 -8.06 -16.00
N LYS A 131 2.15 -8.15 -16.33
CA LYS A 131 1.69 -8.23 -17.74
C LYS A 131 2.11 -7.01 -18.55
N LEU A 132 1.91 -5.81 -18.00
CA LEU A 132 2.32 -4.55 -18.65
C LEU A 132 3.83 -4.47 -18.89
N LEU A 133 4.64 -4.95 -17.94
CA LEU A 133 6.09 -5.01 -18.10
C LEU A 133 6.50 -5.99 -19.21
N LYS A 134 5.87 -7.17 -19.27
CA LYS A 134 6.12 -8.15 -20.34
C LYS A 134 5.79 -7.57 -21.71
N ASP A 135 4.65 -6.91 -21.85
CA ASP A 135 4.23 -6.29 -23.10
C ASP A 135 5.21 -5.17 -23.53
N SER A 136 5.73 -4.39 -22.57
CA SER A 136 6.75 -3.37 -22.84
C SER A 136 8.11 -3.95 -23.26
N THR A 137 8.44 -5.18 -22.86
CA THR A 137 9.71 -5.85 -23.25
C THR A 137 9.58 -6.63 -24.56
N ASN A 138 8.37 -7.05 -24.94
CA ASN A 138 8.09 -7.75 -26.20
C ASN A 138 7.95 -6.80 -27.40
N THR A 139 7.85 -5.49 -27.17
CA THR A 139 7.96 -4.49 -28.24
C THR A 139 9.44 -4.23 -28.56
N THR A 140 10.09 -5.17 -29.27
CA THR A 140 11.39 -4.90 -29.92
C THR A 140 11.15 -4.10 -31.22
N PRO A 141 12.08 -3.20 -31.56
CA PRO A 141 11.88 -2.08 -32.48
C PRO A 141 11.92 -2.53 -33.95
N LYS A 142 11.15 -1.83 -34.79
CA LYS A 142 11.25 -1.94 -36.25
C LYS A 142 12.25 -0.92 -36.77
#